data_AF-D6XBV0-F1
#
_entry.id   AF-D6XBV0-F1
#
_cell.length_a   1.000
_cell.length_b   1.000
_cell.length_c   1.000
_cell.angle_alpha   90.00
_cell.angle_beta   90.00
_cell.angle_gamma   90.00
#
_symmetry.space_group_name_H-M   'P 1'
#
loop_
_entity.id
_entity.type
_entity.pdbx_description
1 polymer ?
#
loop_
_entity_poly.entity_id
_entity_poly.type
_entity_poly.pdbx_seq_one_letter_code
_entity_poly.pdbx_strand_id
1 'polypeptide(L)'
;MTQPAPADVLPLTPLQEGLLFHALYEHERDAADAYVVQLVFELEGPVDSGRLRAAAQTLLERHPNLRAAFRRRRGGQPVQVVPRRATLPWAEVDLTEPGIDAEKAWTELLDRDRERGFDPATPPLLRCTLVRTSERHHRLLVTHHHILLDGWSVSVLLRELLTLYAAGDAPAGLAPVPPYRTFLHWLDRQDRSAAEAAWRDALAGVTEPTRLAPGADPGAGEPAQARTELSAESGAALTARARSLGVTLNTFVQSAWAILLGRLTGRDDVVFGTTVSGRPAELPGVESKVGLFINTVPTR
;
A
#
# COMPACT_ATOMS: atom_id res chain seq x y z
N MET A 1 34.24 7.00 2.69
CA MET A 1 33.74 7.42 1.36
C MET A 1 32.49 8.25 1.59
N THR A 2 32.49 9.52 1.17
CA THR A 2 31.34 10.43 1.30
C THR A 2 30.24 9.98 0.33
N GLN A 3 29.08 9.53 0.86
CA GLN A 3 27.92 9.26 0.00
C GLN A 3 27.53 10.56 -0.74
N PRO A 4 27.13 10.47 -2.02
CA PRO A 4 26.68 11.62 -2.77
C PRO A 4 25.45 12.26 -2.08
N ALA A 5 25.36 13.58 -2.15
CA ALA A 5 24.25 14.32 -1.55
C ALA A 5 22.89 13.84 -2.11
N PRO A 6 21.87 13.64 -1.26
CA PRO A 6 20.56 13.19 -1.68
C PRO A 6 19.89 14.23 -2.60
N ALA A 7 18.89 13.78 -3.36
CA ALA A 7 18.02 14.67 -4.13
C ALA A 7 17.11 15.47 -3.20
N ASP A 8 16.64 14.84 -2.11
CA ASP A 8 15.74 15.48 -1.15
C ASP A 8 15.88 14.86 0.26
N VAL A 9 15.50 15.64 1.27
CA VAL A 9 15.30 15.18 2.66
C VAL A 9 13.98 15.75 3.15
N LEU A 10 13.00 14.88 3.37
CA LEU A 10 11.62 15.24 3.70
C LEU A 10 11.25 14.77 5.13
N PRO A 11 10.32 15.46 5.82
CA PRO A 11 9.71 14.91 7.02
C PRO A 11 8.83 13.69 6.68
N LEU A 12 8.51 12.88 7.68
CA LEU A 12 7.52 11.82 7.55
C LEU A 12 6.13 12.36 7.89
N THR A 13 5.10 11.74 7.32
CA THR A 13 3.74 11.90 7.84
C THR A 13 3.59 11.13 9.16
N PRO A 14 2.60 11.48 10.01
CA PRO A 14 2.33 10.72 11.24
C PRO A 14 2.13 9.22 10.99
N LEU A 15 1.47 8.85 9.88
CA LEU A 15 1.32 7.44 9.53
C LEU A 15 2.66 6.80 9.14
N GLN A 16 3.50 7.46 8.34
CA GLN A 16 4.83 6.94 8.01
C GLN A 16 5.70 6.78 9.27
N GLU A 17 5.58 7.68 10.26
CA GLU A 17 6.26 7.52 11.56
C GLU A 17 5.80 6.27 12.30
N GLY A 18 4.48 6.02 12.34
CA GLY A 18 3.90 4.82 12.94
C GLY A 18 4.37 3.54 12.24
N LEU A 19 4.32 3.49 10.90
CA LEU A 19 4.80 2.34 10.14
C LEU A 19 6.30 2.09 10.34
N LEU A 20 7.12 3.16 10.36
CA LEU A 20 8.55 3.05 10.62
C LEU A 20 8.81 2.51 12.03
N PHE A 21 8.04 2.93 13.02
CA PHE A 21 8.15 2.39 14.38
C PHE A 21 7.88 0.89 14.41
N HIS A 22 6.79 0.43 13.77
CA HIS A 22 6.45 -0.99 13.71
C HIS A 22 7.52 -1.82 13.00
N ALA A 23 7.98 -1.39 11.82
CA ALA A 23 9.01 -2.09 11.08
C ALA A 23 10.32 -2.24 11.88
N LEU A 24 10.73 -1.20 12.62
CA LEU A 24 11.91 -1.27 13.49
C LEU A 24 11.67 -2.18 14.70
N TYR A 25 10.49 -2.12 15.32
CA TYR A 25 10.13 -2.93 16.49
C TYR A 25 10.04 -4.42 16.15
N GLU A 26 9.47 -4.76 15.00
CA GLU A 26 9.36 -6.14 14.50
C GLU A 26 10.74 -6.68 14.11
N HIS A 27 11.58 -5.85 13.47
CA HIS A 27 12.95 -6.22 13.14
C HIS A 27 13.80 -6.53 14.39
N GLU A 28 13.67 -5.74 15.46
CA GLU A 28 14.35 -6.01 16.75
C GLU A 28 13.92 -7.34 17.40
N ARG A 29 12.73 -7.84 17.05
CA ARG A 29 12.14 -9.07 17.59
C ARG A 29 12.25 -10.27 16.65
N ASP A 30 12.93 -10.12 15.51
CA ASP A 30 12.98 -11.11 14.43
C ASP A 30 11.57 -11.61 14.03
N ALA A 31 10.60 -10.68 14.02
CA ALA A 31 9.22 -10.93 13.67
C ALA A 31 8.94 -10.46 12.23
N ALA A 32 7.95 -11.09 11.58
CA ALA A 32 7.54 -10.71 10.24
C ALA A 32 6.98 -9.29 10.21
N ASP A 33 7.47 -8.48 9.28
CA ASP A 33 7.00 -7.11 9.07
C ASP A 33 5.61 -7.12 8.41
N ALA A 34 4.61 -6.68 9.17
CA ALA A 34 3.21 -6.69 8.74
C ALA A 34 2.92 -5.75 7.55
N TYR A 35 3.84 -4.84 7.24
CA TYR A 35 3.71 -3.84 6.19
C TYR A 35 4.49 -4.18 4.91
N VAL A 36 5.01 -5.41 4.80
CA VAL A 36 5.49 -5.96 3.52
C VAL A 36 4.29 -6.41 2.67
N VAL A 37 4.07 -5.70 1.57
CA VAL A 37 2.95 -5.95 0.65
C VAL A 37 3.47 -6.64 -0.60
N GLN A 38 2.87 -7.78 -0.94
CA GLN A 38 3.09 -8.50 -2.19
C GLN A 38 1.89 -8.31 -3.12
N LEU A 39 2.16 -7.90 -4.35
CA LEU A 39 1.19 -7.78 -5.42
C LEU A 39 1.58 -8.75 -6.52
N VAL A 40 0.63 -9.55 -6.99
CA VAL A 40 0.84 -10.53 -8.05
C VAL A 40 0.01 -10.10 -9.25
N PHE A 41 0.67 -9.84 -10.37
CA PHE A 41 0.02 -9.59 -11.65
C PHE A 41 0.20 -10.80 -12.56
N GLU A 42 -0.91 -11.39 -12.99
CA GLU A 42 -0.90 -12.42 -14.01
C GLU A 42 -0.83 -11.77 -15.38
N LEU A 43 0.15 -12.19 -16.18
CA LEU A 43 0.43 -11.67 -17.50
C LEU A 43 0.27 -12.81 -18.51
N GLU A 44 -0.70 -12.66 -19.41
CA GLU A 44 -0.96 -13.61 -20.49
C GLU A 44 -0.42 -13.09 -21.82
N GLY A 45 0.21 -13.97 -22.58
CA GLY A 45 0.80 -13.69 -23.87
C GLY A 45 2.33 -13.53 -23.82
N PRO A 46 2.94 -13.10 -24.94
CA PRO A 46 4.38 -12.86 -24.99
C PRO A 46 4.75 -11.66 -24.10
N VAL A 47 5.66 -11.88 -23.16
CA VAL A 47 6.21 -10.83 -22.28
C VAL A 47 7.67 -10.61 -22.65
N ASP A 48 8.01 -9.37 -23.01
CA ASP A 48 9.39 -8.93 -23.16
C ASP A 48 9.93 -8.51 -21.79
N SER A 49 10.72 -9.38 -21.16
CA SER A 49 11.23 -9.15 -19.80
C SER A 49 12.15 -7.92 -19.73
N GLY A 50 12.97 -7.70 -20.76
CA GLY A 50 13.88 -6.56 -20.84
C GLY A 50 13.13 -5.23 -20.90
N ARG A 51 12.09 -5.17 -21.73
CA ARG A 51 11.22 -3.99 -21.85
C ARG A 51 10.41 -3.74 -20.58
N LEU A 52 9.90 -4.79 -19.93
CA LEU A 52 9.17 -4.67 -18.67
C LEU A 52 10.07 -4.19 -17.54
N ARG A 53 11.29 -4.72 -17.44
CA ARG A 53 12.31 -4.27 -16.50
C ARG A 53 12.67 -2.80 -16.72
N ALA A 54 12.88 -2.38 -17.96
CA ALA A 54 13.20 -0.99 -18.30
C ALA A 54 12.03 -0.04 -17.95
N ALA A 55 10.79 -0.45 -18.21
CA ALA A 55 9.60 0.30 -17.83
C ALA A 55 9.49 0.44 -16.29
N ALA A 56 9.73 -0.63 -15.54
CA ALA A 56 9.70 -0.60 -14.08
C ALA A 56 10.83 0.26 -13.48
N GLN A 57 12.03 0.22 -14.06
CA GLN A 57 13.13 1.12 -13.67
C GLN A 57 12.78 2.59 -13.95
N THR A 58 12.18 2.89 -15.11
CA THR A 58 11.72 4.25 -15.46
C THR A 58 10.66 4.75 -14.48
N LEU A 59 9.75 3.87 -14.04
CA LEU A 59 8.75 4.18 -13.03
C LEU A 59 9.39 4.57 -11.69
N LEU A 60 10.41 3.82 -11.25
CA LEU A 60 11.17 4.11 -10.02
C LEU A 60 11.86 5.49 -10.10
N GLU A 61 12.41 5.84 -11.27
CA GLU A 61 13.08 7.13 -11.48
C GLU A 61 12.10 8.31 -11.49
N ARG A 62 10.94 8.10 -12.11
CA ARG A 62 9.86 9.06 -12.27
C ARG A 62 9.16 9.43 -10.95
N HIS A 63 9.14 8.53 -9.96
CA HIS A 63 8.52 8.73 -8.65
C HIS A 63 9.56 8.79 -7.52
N PRO A 64 10.05 9.98 -7.11
CA PRO A 64 11.13 10.10 -6.14
C PRO A 64 10.86 9.42 -4.78
N ASN A 65 9.61 9.39 -4.34
CA ASN A 65 9.19 8.74 -3.10
C ASN A 65 9.45 7.22 -3.12
N LEU A 66 9.43 6.54 -4.26
CA LEU A 66 9.72 5.10 -4.35
C LEU A 66 11.19 4.76 -4.07
N ARG A 67 12.08 5.75 -4.18
CA ARG A 67 13.52 5.59 -3.93
C ARG A 67 13.89 5.93 -2.49
N ALA A 68 12.92 6.33 -1.68
CA ALA A 68 13.15 6.82 -0.34
C ALA A 68 13.76 5.77 0.60
N ALA A 69 14.71 6.23 1.40
CA ALA A 69 15.14 5.58 2.64
C ALA A 69 14.53 6.31 3.84
N PHE A 70 14.31 5.61 4.94
CA PHE A 70 13.79 6.16 6.18
C PHE A 70 14.87 6.03 7.25
N ARG A 71 15.35 7.17 7.74
CA ARG A 71 16.51 7.26 8.63
C ARG A 71 16.23 8.21 9.77
N ARG A 72 16.95 8.05 10.89
CA ARG A 72 16.92 9.03 11.99
C ARG A 72 18.06 10.03 11.81
N ARG A 73 17.78 11.31 12.05
CA ARG A 73 18.82 12.34 12.22
C ARG A 73 19.55 12.11 13.54
N ARG A 74 20.67 12.81 13.75
CA ARG A 74 21.44 12.76 15.03
C ARG A 74 20.58 13.08 16.27
N GLY A 75 19.51 13.87 16.12
CA GLY A 75 18.54 14.17 17.18
C GLY A 75 17.38 13.18 17.30
N GLY A 76 17.45 12.01 16.68
CA GLY A 76 16.41 10.96 16.76
C GLY A 76 15.20 11.16 15.83
N GLN A 77 15.00 12.37 15.29
CA GLN A 77 13.89 12.68 14.39
C GLN A 77 13.97 11.82 13.10
N PRO A 78 12.91 11.05 12.77
CA PRO A 78 12.85 10.31 11.52
C PRO A 78 12.71 11.25 10.32
N VAL A 79 13.37 10.91 9.22
CA VAL A 79 13.31 11.63 7.95
C VAL A 79 13.35 10.66 6.77
N GLN A 80 12.71 11.08 5.69
CA GLN A 80 12.76 10.41 4.41
C GLN A 80 13.93 11.01 3.60
N VAL A 81 14.92 10.19 3.24
CA VAL A 81 16.07 10.58 2.43
C VAL A 81 15.88 10.01 1.03
N VAL A 82 15.76 10.90 0.03
CA VAL A 82 15.53 10.52 -1.36
C VAL A 82 16.86 10.58 -2.12
N PRO A 83 17.43 9.45 -2.55
CA PRO A 83 18.66 9.43 -3.34
C PRO A 83 18.40 9.93 -4.77
N ARG A 84 19.45 10.47 -5.41
CA ARG A 84 19.37 10.97 -6.79
C ARG A 84 19.10 9.88 -7.82
N ARG A 85 19.56 8.66 -7.54
CA ARG A 85 19.43 7.47 -8.38
C ARG A 85 19.27 6.26 -7.46
N ALA A 86 18.53 5.27 -7.93
CA ALA A 86 18.43 3.95 -7.35
C ALA A 86 18.18 2.96 -8.48
N THR A 87 18.69 1.75 -8.33
CA THR A 87 18.42 0.66 -9.28
C THR A 87 17.34 -0.21 -8.68
N LEU A 88 16.30 -0.51 -9.44
CA LEU A 88 15.25 -1.44 -9.05
C LEU A 88 15.84 -2.86 -8.92
N PRO A 89 15.76 -3.50 -7.74
CA PRO A 89 16.04 -4.92 -7.62
C PRO A 89 15.06 -5.71 -8.47
N TRP A 90 15.59 -6.43 -9.46
CA TRP A 90 14.85 -7.20 -10.44
C TRP A 90 15.40 -8.61 -10.49
N ALA A 91 14.52 -9.60 -10.41
CA ALA A 91 14.84 -11.01 -10.59
C ALA A 91 13.94 -11.64 -11.65
N GLU A 92 14.46 -12.68 -12.31
CA GLU A 92 13.70 -13.52 -13.24
C GLU A 92 13.82 -14.96 -12.78
N VAL A 93 12.70 -15.66 -12.73
CA VAL A 93 12.62 -17.08 -12.31
C VAL A 93 11.86 -17.85 -13.36
N ASP A 94 12.38 -19.02 -13.72
CA ASP A 94 11.75 -19.92 -14.67
C ASP A 94 11.24 -21.15 -13.94
N LEU A 95 9.91 -21.32 -13.90
CA LEU A 95 9.26 -22.50 -13.30
C LEU A 95 8.78 -23.50 -14.36
N THR A 96 9.26 -23.38 -15.60
CA THR A 96 8.89 -24.27 -16.71
C THR A 96 9.81 -25.47 -16.86
N GLU A 97 10.87 -25.57 -16.05
CA GLU A 97 11.84 -26.66 -16.16
C GLU A 97 11.23 -28.02 -15.77
N PRO A 98 11.57 -29.11 -16.47
CA PRO A 98 11.09 -30.45 -16.13
C PRO A 98 11.42 -30.84 -14.68
N GLY A 99 10.41 -31.31 -13.94
CA GLY A 99 10.56 -31.77 -12.56
C GLY A 99 10.30 -30.70 -11.49
N ILE A 100 10.03 -29.46 -11.88
CA ILE A 100 9.54 -28.41 -10.96
C ILE A 100 8.03 -28.55 -10.80
N ASP A 101 7.57 -28.64 -9.54
CA ASP A 101 6.17 -28.37 -9.19
C ASP A 101 6.00 -26.84 -9.13
N ALA A 102 5.44 -26.26 -10.19
CA ALA A 102 5.35 -24.82 -10.36
C ALA A 102 4.53 -24.12 -9.25
N GLU A 103 3.46 -24.73 -8.76
CA GLU A 103 2.62 -24.10 -7.73
C GLU A 103 3.27 -24.17 -6.34
N LYS A 104 3.92 -25.29 -6.03
CA LYS A 104 4.73 -25.40 -4.81
C LYS A 104 5.90 -24.40 -4.84
N ALA A 105 6.65 -24.37 -5.94
CA ALA A 105 7.78 -23.46 -6.09
C ALA A 105 7.36 -21.98 -6.06
N TRP A 106 6.18 -21.67 -6.60
CA TRP A 106 5.59 -20.34 -6.51
C TRP A 106 5.25 -19.94 -5.07
N THR A 107 4.64 -20.84 -4.30
CA THR A 107 4.33 -20.61 -2.88
C THR A 107 5.61 -20.37 -2.08
N GLU A 108 6.62 -21.23 -2.24
CA GLU A 108 7.92 -21.07 -1.60
C GLU A 108 8.65 -19.78 -2.03
N LEU A 109 8.43 -19.31 -3.26
CA LEU A 109 8.97 -18.03 -3.71
C LEU A 109 8.28 -16.85 -2.99
N LEU A 110 6.95 -16.88 -2.86
CA LEU A 110 6.21 -15.85 -2.13
C LEU A 110 6.62 -15.79 -0.65
N ASP A 111 6.76 -16.94 0.00
CA ASP A 111 7.13 -17.01 1.41
C ASP A 111 8.55 -16.49 1.64
N ARG A 112 9.54 -17.00 0.89
CA ARG A 112 10.93 -16.52 0.98
C ARG A 112 11.08 -15.04 0.65
N ASP A 113 10.33 -14.56 -0.34
CA ASP A 113 10.32 -13.14 -0.65
C ASP A 113 9.74 -12.33 0.51
N ARG A 114 8.64 -12.74 1.12
CA ARG A 114 8.07 -12.04 2.28
C ARG A 114 9.02 -12.05 3.47
N GLU A 115 9.60 -13.20 3.80
CA GLU A 115 10.58 -13.39 4.89
C GLU A 115 11.83 -12.51 4.73
N ARG A 116 12.27 -12.26 3.50
CA ARG A 116 13.40 -11.36 3.23
C ARG A 116 13.17 -9.94 3.77
N GLY A 117 11.92 -9.50 3.87
CA GLY A 117 11.55 -8.19 4.43
C GLY A 117 12.22 -7.00 3.71
N PHE A 118 12.31 -5.87 4.40
CA PHE A 118 13.09 -4.71 3.99
C PHE A 118 13.79 -4.09 5.20
N ASP A 119 14.99 -3.55 5.01
CA ASP A 119 15.57 -2.58 5.94
C ASP A 119 15.12 -1.17 5.50
N PRO A 120 14.30 -0.44 6.29
CA PRO A 120 13.82 0.88 5.92
C PRO A 120 14.94 1.89 5.62
N ALA A 121 16.15 1.69 6.15
CA ALA A 121 17.29 2.56 5.92
C ALA A 121 18.00 2.29 4.57
N THR A 122 17.71 1.17 3.90
CA THR A 122 18.41 0.70 2.69
C THR A 122 17.45 0.69 1.49
N PRO A 123 17.42 1.77 0.69
CA PRO A 123 16.51 1.89 -0.44
C PRO A 123 17.01 1.10 -1.67
N PRO A 124 16.12 0.77 -2.63
CA PRO A 124 14.68 1.01 -2.59
C PRO A 124 13.93 -0.05 -1.78
N LEU A 125 12.82 0.34 -1.13
CA LEU A 125 11.93 -0.59 -0.41
C LEU A 125 10.86 -1.20 -1.34
N LEU A 126 11.29 -1.51 -2.57
CA LEU A 126 10.49 -2.01 -3.68
C LEU A 126 11.38 -2.95 -4.50
N ARG A 127 10.85 -4.11 -4.88
CA ARG A 127 11.52 -5.08 -5.76
C ARG A 127 10.51 -5.80 -6.64
N CYS A 128 10.99 -6.33 -7.75
CA CYS A 128 10.16 -7.08 -8.69
C CYS A 128 10.81 -8.43 -9.04
N THR A 129 9.97 -9.46 -9.17
CA THR A 129 10.36 -10.76 -9.69
C THR A 129 9.41 -11.15 -10.80
N LEU A 130 9.92 -11.31 -12.02
CA LEU A 130 9.15 -11.86 -13.13
C LEU A 130 9.33 -13.37 -13.16
N VAL A 131 8.22 -14.10 -13.03
CA VAL A 131 8.20 -15.56 -12.98
C VAL A 131 7.54 -16.08 -14.25
N ARG A 132 8.24 -16.93 -14.99
CA ARG A 132 7.69 -17.64 -16.14
C ARG A 132 7.08 -18.96 -15.67
N THR A 133 5.78 -19.16 -15.89
CA THR A 133 5.06 -20.39 -15.51
C THR A 133 4.67 -21.24 -16.72
N SER A 134 4.63 -20.65 -17.91
CA SER A 134 4.61 -21.36 -19.20
C SER A 134 5.16 -20.46 -20.30
N GLU A 135 5.18 -20.93 -21.55
CA GLU A 135 5.57 -20.10 -22.72
C GLU A 135 4.75 -18.80 -22.83
N ARG A 136 3.48 -18.81 -22.40
CA ARG A 136 2.54 -17.69 -22.56
C ARG A 136 1.96 -17.18 -21.25
N HIS A 137 2.40 -17.70 -20.11
CA HIS A 137 1.93 -17.27 -18.80
C HIS A 137 3.11 -16.86 -17.93
N HIS A 138 3.01 -15.64 -17.40
CA HIS A 138 3.98 -15.08 -16.47
C HIS A 138 3.24 -14.51 -15.25
N ARG A 139 3.93 -14.50 -14.11
CA ARG A 139 3.50 -13.81 -12.90
C ARG A 139 4.54 -12.74 -12.58
N LEU A 140 4.12 -11.48 -12.50
CA LEU A 140 4.98 -10.41 -11.98
C LEU A 140 4.66 -10.21 -10.49
N LEU A 141 5.59 -10.64 -9.63
CA LEU A 141 5.57 -10.31 -8.22
C LEU A 141 6.18 -8.92 -8.01
N VAL A 142 5.41 -8.02 -7.42
CA VAL A 142 5.89 -6.72 -6.95
C VAL A 142 5.77 -6.68 -5.44
N THR A 143 6.92 -6.61 -4.76
CA THR A 143 6.97 -6.54 -3.30
C THR A 143 7.46 -5.18 -2.88
N HIS A 144 6.74 -4.52 -1.96
CA HIS A 144 7.12 -3.21 -1.44
C HIS A 144 6.77 -3.07 0.03
N HIS A 145 7.47 -2.17 0.71
CA HIS A 145 7.07 -1.75 2.05
C HIS A 145 5.98 -0.67 1.95
N HIS A 146 4.88 -0.84 2.69
CA HIS A 146 3.69 0.01 2.61
C HIS A 146 3.99 1.49 2.92
N ILE A 147 5.02 1.78 3.71
CA ILE A 147 5.55 3.15 3.96
C ILE A 147 5.81 4.00 2.69
N LEU A 148 6.08 3.37 1.55
CA LEU A 148 6.35 4.08 0.29
C LEU A 148 5.08 4.55 -0.43
N LEU A 149 4.03 3.74 -0.41
CA LEU A 149 2.87 3.89 -1.28
C LEU A 149 1.65 3.13 -0.74
N ASP A 150 0.47 3.58 -1.14
CA ASP A 150 -0.81 2.95 -0.80
C ASP A 150 -1.50 2.24 -1.97
N GLY A 151 -2.59 1.51 -1.67
CA GLY A 151 -3.36 0.78 -2.68
C GLY A 151 -3.89 1.67 -3.82
N TRP A 152 -4.18 2.95 -3.56
CA TRP A 152 -4.53 3.89 -4.63
C TRP A 152 -3.33 4.16 -5.55
N SER A 153 -2.15 4.38 -4.96
CA SER A 153 -0.90 4.56 -5.69
C SER A 153 -0.55 3.34 -6.55
N VAL A 154 -0.87 2.12 -6.10
CA VAL A 154 -0.68 0.88 -6.89
C VAL A 154 -1.41 0.97 -8.23
N SER A 155 -2.67 1.41 -8.25
CA SER A 155 -3.43 1.51 -9.50
C SER A 155 -2.85 2.55 -10.47
N VAL A 156 -2.29 3.65 -9.94
CA VAL A 156 -1.59 4.67 -10.73
C VAL A 156 -0.30 4.08 -11.32
N LEU A 157 0.50 3.42 -10.48
CA LEU A 157 1.78 2.81 -10.88
C LEU A 157 1.60 1.71 -11.92
N LEU A 158 0.58 0.85 -11.77
CA LEU A 158 0.28 -0.20 -12.75
C LEU A 158 -0.07 0.40 -14.12
N ARG A 159 -0.91 1.44 -14.16
CA ARG A 159 -1.28 2.12 -15.40
C ARG A 159 -0.06 2.73 -16.09
N GLU A 160 0.80 3.40 -15.32
CA GLU A 160 2.03 3.98 -15.86
C GLU A 160 3.01 2.90 -16.33
N LEU A 161 3.17 1.80 -15.58
CA LEU A 161 4.02 0.66 -15.97
C LEU A 161 3.60 0.08 -17.32
N LEU A 162 2.31 -0.19 -17.49
CA LEU A 162 1.78 -0.72 -18.75
C LEU A 162 1.92 0.27 -19.90
N THR A 163 1.76 1.57 -19.63
CA THR A 163 1.96 2.63 -20.63
C THR A 163 3.41 2.72 -21.07
N LEU A 164 4.36 2.70 -20.12
CA LEU A 164 5.79 2.68 -20.38
C LEU A 164 6.21 1.42 -21.14
N TYR A 165 5.69 0.26 -20.71
CA TYR A 165 5.91 -0.99 -21.40
C TYR A 165 5.40 -0.93 -22.84
N ALA A 166 4.19 -0.41 -23.09
CA ALA A 166 3.64 -0.29 -24.44
C ALA A 166 4.39 0.73 -25.32
N ALA A 167 4.96 1.78 -24.73
CA ALA A 167 5.73 2.80 -25.45
C ALA A 167 7.15 2.33 -25.84
N GLY A 168 7.80 1.52 -24.99
CA GLY A 168 9.19 1.10 -25.22
C GLY A 168 10.12 2.30 -25.21
N ASP A 169 10.93 2.47 -26.26
CA ASP A 169 11.84 3.61 -26.39
C ASP A 169 11.15 4.90 -26.85
N ALA A 170 9.89 4.84 -27.26
CA ALA A 170 9.13 6.02 -27.65
C ALA A 170 8.68 6.84 -26.42
N PRO A 171 8.47 8.16 -26.56
CA PRO A 171 7.91 8.97 -25.49
C PRO A 171 6.53 8.44 -25.05
N ALA A 172 6.41 8.04 -23.79
CA ALA A 172 5.18 7.46 -23.25
C ALA A 172 4.02 8.47 -23.03
N GLY A 173 4.26 9.77 -23.24
CA GLY A 173 3.22 10.80 -23.11
C GLY A 173 2.66 10.98 -21.68
N LEU A 174 3.34 10.48 -20.66
CA LEU A 174 2.88 10.59 -19.27
C LEU A 174 3.02 12.03 -18.75
N ALA A 175 1.95 12.56 -18.15
CA ALA A 175 1.94 13.89 -17.54
C ALA A 175 3.02 14.02 -16.45
N PRO A 176 3.49 15.23 -16.09
CA PRO A 176 4.43 15.39 -14.98
C PRO A 176 3.86 14.89 -13.64
N VAL A 177 4.69 14.23 -12.82
CA VAL A 177 4.28 13.77 -11.49
C VAL A 177 4.28 14.94 -10.50
N PRO A 178 3.16 15.24 -9.83
CA PRO A 178 3.17 16.23 -8.76
C PRO A 178 4.01 15.74 -7.58
N PRO A 179 4.93 16.55 -7.03
CA PRO A 179 5.87 16.08 -6.02
C PRO A 179 5.17 15.80 -4.68
N TYR A 180 5.51 14.68 -4.02
CA TYR A 180 4.99 14.31 -2.70
C TYR A 180 5.20 15.42 -1.63
N ARG A 181 6.27 16.20 -1.77
CA ARG A 181 6.54 17.37 -0.92
C ARG A 181 5.37 18.37 -0.83
N THR A 182 4.59 18.53 -1.90
CA THR A 182 3.40 19.43 -1.87
C THR A 182 2.35 18.96 -0.89
N PHE A 183 2.18 17.63 -0.74
CA PHE A 183 1.31 17.07 0.28
C PHE A 183 1.86 17.29 1.69
N LEU A 184 3.16 17.13 1.89
CA LEU A 184 3.80 17.41 3.19
C LEU A 184 3.66 18.88 3.59
N HIS A 185 3.82 19.81 2.65
CA HIS A 185 3.56 21.23 2.89
C HIS A 185 2.08 21.53 3.18
N TRP A 186 1.16 20.85 2.50
CA TRP A 186 -0.25 20.96 2.82
C TRP A 186 -0.53 20.45 4.24
N LEU A 187 0.03 19.30 4.62
CA LEU A 187 -0.16 18.67 5.92
C LEU A 187 0.37 19.54 7.08
N ASP A 188 1.54 20.15 6.89
CA ASP A 188 2.18 21.06 7.86
C ASP A 188 1.32 22.31 8.18
N ARG A 189 0.44 22.69 7.26
CA ARG A 189 -0.47 23.84 7.42
C ARG A 189 -1.78 23.50 8.13
N GLN A 190 -2.03 22.22 8.44
CA GLN A 190 -3.27 21.80 9.07
C GLN A 190 -3.24 22.08 10.58
N ASP A 191 -4.39 22.47 11.14
CA ASP A 191 -4.53 22.67 12.58
C ASP A 191 -4.67 21.31 13.28
N ARG A 192 -3.56 20.83 13.82
CA ARG A 192 -3.52 19.57 14.57
C ARG A 192 -4.39 19.61 15.83
N SER A 193 -4.44 20.73 16.53
CA SER A 193 -5.23 20.85 17.76
C SER A 193 -6.72 20.79 17.47
N ALA A 194 -7.17 21.43 16.38
CA ALA A 194 -8.55 21.31 15.91
C ALA A 194 -8.90 19.88 15.50
N ALA A 195 -7.99 19.19 14.79
CA ALA A 195 -8.20 17.79 14.40
C ALA A 195 -8.29 16.85 15.62
N GLU A 196 -7.41 17.04 16.62
CA GLU A 196 -7.43 16.26 17.87
C GLU A 196 -8.71 16.53 18.68
N ALA A 197 -9.18 17.79 18.74
CA ALA A 197 -10.44 18.12 19.38
C ALA A 197 -11.64 17.45 18.68
N ALA A 198 -11.70 17.50 17.36
CA ALA A 198 -12.76 16.85 16.58
C ALA A 198 -12.82 15.33 16.82
N TRP A 199 -11.66 14.65 16.85
CA TRP A 199 -11.62 13.22 17.17
C TRP A 199 -12.00 12.90 18.61
N ARG A 200 -11.61 13.75 19.56
CA ARG A 200 -12.00 13.61 20.97
C ARG A 200 -13.52 13.72 21.14
N ASP A 201 -14.14 14.67 20.44
CA ASP A 201 -15.60 14.86 20.48
C ASP A 201 -16.32 13.70 19.78
N ALA A 202 -15.86 13.27 18.60
CA ALA A 202 -16.46 12.15 17.87
C ALA A 202 -16.45 10.83 18.65
N LEU A 203 -15.39 10.60 19.44
CA LEU A 203 -15.19 9.39 20.24
C LEU A 203 -15.57 9.56 21.71
N ALA A 204 -16.21 10.69 22.07
CA ALA A 204 -16.64 10.92 23.44
C ALA A 204 -17.59 9.81 23.90
N GLY A 205 -17.31 9.24 25.08
CA GLY A 205 -18.09 8.15 25.67
C GLY A 205 -17.71 6.74 25.20
N VAL A 206 -16.77 6.59 24.26
CA VAL A 206 -16.22 5.27 23.91
C VAL A 206 -15.26 4.83 25.02
N THR A 207 -15.65 3.83 25.81
CA THR A 207 -14.86 3.31 26.94
C THR A 207 -14.26 1.94 26.69
N GLU A 208 -14.78 1.21 25.69
CA GLU A 208 -14.35 -0.15 25.36
C GLU A 208 -14.45 -0.42 23.85
N PRO A 209 -13.62 -1.32 23.30
CA PRO A 209 -13.70 -1.71 21.89
C PRO A 209 -14.95 -2.55 21.60
N THR A 210 -15.44 -2.49 20.37
CA THR A 210 -16.47 -3.41 19.88
C THR A 210 -15.87 -4.80 19.63
N ARG A 211 -16.07 -5.73 20.58
CA ARG A 211 -15.54 -7.10 20.51
C ARG A 211 -16.60 -8.07 19.96
N LEU A 212 -16.29 -8.75 18.86
CA LEU A 212 -17.14 -9.81 18.29
C LEU A 212 -17.08 -11.12 19.08
N ALA A 213 -15.92 -11.43 19.67
CA ALA A 213 -15.71 -12.62 20.48
C ALA A 213 -15.14 -12.23 21.86
N PRO A 214 -16.00 -11.91 22.84
CA PRO A 214 -15.56 -11.59 24.19
C PRO A 214 -14.76 -12.76 24.79
N GLY A 215 -13.52 -12.50 25.23
CA GLY A 215 -12.64 -13.51 25.83
C GLY A 215 -11.67 -14.21 24.87
N ALA A 216 -11.78 -13.96 23.56
CA ALA A 216 -10.73 -14.36 22.62
C ALA A 216 -9.47 -13.51 22.84
N ASP A 217 -8.31 -14.16 22.83
CA ASP A 217 -7.02 -13.46 22.78
C ASP A 217 -6.80 -12.92 21.35
N PRO A 218 -6.72 -11.60 21.14
CA PRO A 218 -6.53 -11.00 19.82
C PRO A 218 -5.27 -11.48 19.08
N GLY A 219 -4.27 -12.02 19.80
CA GLY A 219 -3.00 -12.48 19.22
C GLY A 219 -2.87 -13.99 19.03
N ALA A 220 -3.87 -14.79 19.42
CA ALA A 220 -3.74 -16.26 19.47
C ALA A 220 -4.09 -16.99 18.16
N GLY A 221 -4.58 -16.28 17.14
CA GLY A 221 -5.00 -16.88 15.87
C GLY A 221 -4.05 -16.56 14.72
N GLU A 222 -3.81 -17.54 13.85
CA GLU A 222 -3.19 -17.27 12.56
C GLU A 222 -4.16 -16.45 11.68
N PRO A 223 -3.67 -15.43 10.95
CA PRO A 223 -4.49 -14.70 10.00
C PRO A 223 -5.14 -15.65 8.98
N ALA A 224 -6.46 -15.62 8.89
CA ALA A 224 -7.22 -16.41 7.92
C ALA A 224 -8.00 -15.48 6.97
N GLN A 225 -8.08 -15.87 5.70
CA GLN A 225 -8.85 -15.15 4.70
C GLN A 225 -10.08 -15.95 4.27
N ALA A 226 -11.26 -15.35 4.38
CA ALA A 226 -12.48 -15.85 3.76
C ALA A 226 -12.83 -14.96 2.56
N ARG A 227 -13.06 -15.58 1.40
CA ARG A 227 -13.46 -14.88 0.17
C ARG A 227 -14.87 -15.28 -0.21
N THR A 228 -15.71 -14.28 -0.47
CA THR A 228 -17.05 -14.47 -1.02
C THR A 228 -17.27 -13.43 -2.10
N GLU A 229 -17.76 -13.87 -3.25
CA GLU A 229 -18.06 -13.00 -4.37
C GLU A 229 -19.57 -12.80 -4.48
N LEU A 230 -19.99 -11.55 -4.65
CA LEU A 230 -21.37 -11.24 -5.02
C LEU A 230 -21.55 -11.44 -6.52
N SER A 231 -22.73 -11.89 -6.94
CA SER A 231 -23.07 -11.90 -8.37
C SER A 231 -23.03 -10.47 -8.94
N ALA A 232 -22.74 -10.36 -10.23
CA ALA A 232 -22.75 -9.07 -10.93
C ALA A 232 -24.10 -8.34 -10.78
N GLU A 233 -25.20 -9.10 -10.79
CA GLU A 233 -26.54 -8.59 -10.54
C GLU A 233 -26.68 -8.00 -9.14
N SER A 234 -26.24 -8.72 -8.10
CA SER A 234 -26.28 -8.24 -6.72
C SER A 234 -25.42 -6.99 -6.53
N GLY A 235 -24.22 -6.96 -7.12
CA GLY A 235 -23.33 -5.80 -7.08
C GLY A 235 -23.94 -4.57 -7.76
N ALA A 236 -24.58 -4.75 -8.91
CA ALA A 236 -25.28 -3.68 -9.62
C ALA A 236 -26.49 -3.16 -8.81
N ALA A 237 -27.26 -4.06 -8.21
CA ALA A 237 -28.41 -3.71 -7.37
C ALA A 237 -27.99 -2.90 -6.14
N LEU A 238 -26.91 -3.31 -5.44
CA LEU A 238 -26.36 -2.57 -4.31
C LEU A 238 -25.88 -1.16 -4.73
N THR A 239 -25.20 -1.06 -5.87
CA THR A 239 -24.72 0.21 -6.40
C THR A 239 -25.87 1.15 -6.74
N ALA A 240 -26.91 0.65 -7.41
CA ALA A 240 -28.11 1.40 -7.72
C ALA A 240 -28.83 1.86 -6.44
N ARG A 241 -28.88 0.99 -5.42
CA ARG A 241 -29.50 1.31 -4.14
C ARG A 241 -28.75 2.42 -3.40
N ALA A 242 -27.43 2.32 -3.28
CA ALA A 242 -26.60 3.37 -2.68
C ALA A 242 -26.82 4.72 -3.38
N ARG A 243 -26.83 4.72 -4.72
CA ARG A 243 -27.11 5.91 -5.53
C ARG A 243 -28.50 6.49 -5.25
N SER A 244 -29.53 5.65 -5.14
CA SER A 244 -30.91 6.12 -4.84
C SER A 244 -31.03 6.78 -3.47
N LEU A 245 -30.14 6.44 -2.54
CA LEU A 245 -30.07 6.99 -1.19
C LEU A 245 -29.14 8.21 -1.09
N GLY A 246 -28.50 8.62 -2.20
CA GLY A 246 -27.56 9.74 -2.21
C GLY A 246 -26.24 9.47 -1.48
N VAL A 247 -25.86 8.21 -1.28
CA VAL A 247 -24.64 7.82 -0.58
C VAL A 247 -23.68 7.04 -1.48
N THR A 248 -22.41 6.98 -1.08
CA THR A 248 -21.44 6.12 -1.75
C THR A 248 -21.71 4.65 -1.45
N LEU A 249 -21.29 3.74 -2.33
CA LEU A 249 -21.35 2.30 -2.06
C LEU A 249 -20.56 1.93 -0.78
N ASN A 250 -19.43 2.59 -0.55
CA ASN A 250 -18.63 2.42 0.66
C ASN A 250 -19.44 2.76 1.92
N THR A 251 -20.10 3.93 1.96
CA THR A 251 -20.99 4.32 3.07
C THR A 251 -22.11 3.29 3.27
N PHE A 252 -22.73 2.82 2.18
CA PHE A 252 -23.79 1.83 2.25
C PHE A 252 -23.31 0.51 2.88
N VAL A 253 -22.15 0.00 2.47
CA VAL A 253 -21.56 -1.22 3.02
C VAL A 253 -21.14 -1.04 4.48
N GLN A 254 -20.56 0.11 4.84
CA GLN A 254 -20.22 0.43 6.22
C GLN A 254 -21.46 0.51 7.13
N SER A 255 -22.56 1.07 6.64
CA SER A 255 -23.83 1.08 7.38
C SER A 255 -24.36 -0.34 7.58
N ALA A 256 -24.31 -1.20 6.56
CA ALA A 256 -24.69 -2.61 6.69
C ALA A 256 -23.78 -3.35 7.69
N TRP A 257 -22.48 -3.06 7.68
CA TRP A 257 -21.52 -3.60 8.63
C TRP A 257 -21.80 -3.14 10.07
N ALA A 258 -22.08 -1.85 10.29
CA ALA A 258 -22.44 -1.30 11.58
C ALA A 258 -23.71 -1.99 12.15
N ILE A 259 -24.74 -2.16 11.32
CA ILE A 259 -25.96 -2.89 11.71
C ILE A 259 -25.64 -4.34 12.08
N LEU A 260 -24.81 -5.02 11.30
CA LEU A 260 -24.40 -6.39 11.60
C LEU A 260 -23.65 -6.48 12.93
N LEU A 261 -22.67 -5.59 13.17
CA LEU A 261 -21.94 -5.52 14.42
C LEU A 261 -22.88 -5.26 15.61
N GLY A 262 -23.81 -4.32 15.47
CA GLY A 262 -24.78 -4.02 16.52
C GLY A 262 -25.66 -5.22 16.85
N ARG A 263 -26.13 -5.95 15.83
CA ARG A 263 -26.90 -7.19 16.00
C ARG A 263 -26.11 -8.31 16.66
N LEU A 264 -24.84 -8.49 16.29
CA LEU A 264 -23.98 -9.54 16.85
C LEU A 264 -23.54 -9.25 18.28
N THR A 265 -23.36 -7.98 18.63
CA THR A 265 -22.88 -7.56 19.94
C THR A 265 -24.00 -7.13 20.90
N GLY A 266 -25.23 -6.97 20.40
CA GLY A 266 -26.35 -6.42 21.18
C GLY A 266 -26.17 -4.94 21.55
N ARG A 267 -25.37 -4.19 20.78
CA ARG A 267 -25.03 -2.78 21.02
C ARG A 267 -25.65 -1.87 19.97
N ASP A 268 -26.14 -0.72 20.40
CA ASP A 268 -26.60 0.36 19.51
C ASP A 268 -25.47 1.35 19.14
N ASP A 269 -24.30 1.20 19.78
CA ASP A 269 -23.11 2.02 19.58
C ASP A 269 -21.89 1.12 19.37
N VAL A 270 -21.41 1.09 18.12
CA VAL A 270 -20.31 0.24 17.67
C VAL A 270 -19.23 1.09 17.02
N VAL A 271 -17.97 0.74 17.24
CA VAL A 271 -16.83 1.43 16.64
C VAL A 271 -16.00 0.43 15.84
N PHE A 272 -15.67 0.76 14.60
CA PHE A 272 -14.81 -0.05 13.74
C PHE A 272 -13.89 0.83 12.90
N GLY A 273 -12.79 0.26 12.42
CA GLY A 273 -11.86 0.98 11.54
C GLY A 273 -12.39 1.10 10.12
N THR A 274 -12.24 2.28 9.53
CA THR A 274 -12.51 2.54 8.11
C THR A 274 -11.27 3.10 7.46
N THR A 275 -10.91 2.52 6.30
CA THR A 275 -9.80 3.00 5.50
C THR A 275 -10.26 4.13 4.58
N VAL A 276 -9.62 5.29 4.70
CA VAL A 276 -9.85 6.48 3.86
C VAL A 276 -8.66 6.71 2.94
N SER A 277 -8.87 7.33 1.78
CA SER A 277 -7.80 7.59 0.81
C SER A 277 -6.72 8.54 1.33
N GLY A 278 -7.09 9.45 2.26
CA GLY A 278 -6.23 10.53 2.77
C GLY A 278 -5.73 11.48 1.68
N ARG A 279 -6.47 11.58 0.57
CA ARG A 279 -6.18 12.46 -0.57
C ARG A 279 -7.10 13.69 -0.51
N PRO A 280 -6.66 14.82 0.06
CA PRO A 280 -7.49 16.01 0.25
C PRO A 280 -7.87 16.66 -1.08
N ALA A 281 -9.15 17.00 -1.23
CA ALA A 281 -9.68 17.62 -2.46
C ALA A 281 -9.09 19.01 -2.72
N GLU A 282 -8.59 19.69 -1.69
CA GLU A 282 -7.95 21.01 -1.81
C GLU A 282 -6.54 20.93 -2.43
N LEU A 283 -5.97 19.73 -2.58
CA LEU A 283 -4.64 19.54 -3.14
C LEU A 283 -4.74 19.14 -4.62
N PRO A 284 -4.41 20.04 -5.58
CA PRO A 284 -4.60 19.75 -7.00
C PRO A 284 -3.81 18.52 -7.47
N GLY A 285 -4.50 17.64 -8.21
CA GLY A 285 -3.92 16.42 -8.78
C GLY A 285 -3.40 15.46 -7.72
N VAL A 286 -4.02 15.41 -6.54
CA VAL A 286 -3.65 14.45 -5.48
C VAL A 286 -3.93 13.02 -5.90
N GLU A 287 -4.91 12.80 -6.78
CA GLU A 287 -5.35 11.50 -7.27
C GLU A 287 -4.29 10.81 -8.15
N SER A 288 -3.39 11.59 -8.77
CA SER A 288 -2.28 11.07 -9.56
C SER A 288 -0.95 11.02 -8.80
N LYS A 289 -0.92 11.43 -7.51
CA LYS A 289 0.30 11.37 -6.70
C LYS A 289 0.55 9.94 -6.22
N VAL A 290 1.81 9.54 -6.24
CA VAL A 290 2.26 8.27 -5.64
C VAL A 290 2.88 8.60 -4.28
N GLY A 291 2.50 7.84 -3.26
CA GLY A 291 2.95 8.06 -1.88
C GLY A 291 2.01 7.38 -0.88
N LEU A 292 2.34 7.46 0.40
CA LEU A 292 1.46 7.01 1.48
C LEU A 292 0.51 8.16 1.87
N PHE A 293 -0.76 8.02 1.51
CA PHE A 293 -1.83 8.96 1.86
C PHE A 293 -2.92 8.29 2.68
N ILE A 294 -3.19 7.01 2.40
CA ILE A 294 -4.22 6.21 3.07
C ILE A 294 -4.15 6.36 4.59
N ASN A 295 -5.29 6.31 5.27
CA ASN A 295 -5.31 6.27 6.73
C ASN A 295 -6.45 5.37 7.21
N THR A 296 -6.32 4.81 8.40
CA THR A 296 -7.41 4.09 9.07
C THR A 296 -7.96 5.00 10.16
N VAL A 297 -9.24 5.33 10.04
CA VAL A 297 -9.94 6.19 10.99
C VAL A 297 -11.11 5.45 11.63
N PRO A 298 -11.46 5.75 12.90
CA PRO A 298 -12.65 5.19 13.52
C PRO A 298 -13.94 5.66 12.81
N THR A 299 -14.86 4.72 12.61
CA THR A 299 -16.27 4.96 12.26
C THR A 299 -17.11 4.47 13.43
N ARG A 300 -18.08 5.28 13.83
CA ARG A 300 -19.03 5.04 14.92
C ARG A 300 -20.44 5.19 14.40
#